data_AF-A0A949PS13-F1
#
_entry.id   AF-A0A949PS13-F1
#
_cell.length_a   1.000
_cell.length_b   1.000
_cell.length_c   1.000
_cell.angle_alpha   90.00
_cell.angle_beta   90.00
_cell.angle_gamma   90.00
#
_symmetry.space_group_name_H-M   'P 1'
#
loop_
_entity.id
_entity.type
_entity.pdbx_description
1 polymer ?
#
loop_
_entity_poly.entity_id
_entity_poly.type
_entity_poly.pdbx_seq_one_letter_code
_entity_poly.pdbx_strand_id
1 'polypeptide(L)'
;MIKRARQIANLMLAATAAAFLAGCAGGPEFQGVPQEGAAKTGTYPTFGRMPKAATVQITAEEKEQITSTLDSDRTRLAATRSANAGVTPAQAAALRKQAQEETDATLREIEAGQE
;
A
#
# COMPACT_ATOMS: atom_id res chain seq x y z
N MET A 1 11.27 4.09 -51.17
CA MET A 1 10.54 3.46 -50.05
C MET A 1 11.23 3.66 -48.68
N ILE A 2 12.56 3.61 -48.60
CA ILE A 2 13.32 3.67 -47.31
C ILE A 2 13.11 4.98 -46.52
N LYS A 3 13.04 6.15 -47.17
CA LYS A 3 12.84 7.45 -46.49
C LYS A 3 11.49 7.56 -45.77
N ARG A 4 10.42 7.03 -46.37
CA ARG A 4 9.06 7.05 -45.78
C ARG A 4 8.97 6.10 -44.59
N ALA A 5 9.58 4.91 -44.68
CA ALA A 5 9.65 3.98 -43.56
C ALA A 5 10.40 4.58 -42.34
N ARG A 6 11.49 5.33 -42.60
CA ARG A 6 12.26 5.99 -41.55
C ARG A 6 11.50 7.14 -40.89
N GLN A 7 10.70 7.88 -41.64
CA GLN A 7 9.82 8.92 -41.09
C GLN A 7 8.72 8.31 -40.21
N ILE A 8 8.08 7.23 -40.64
CA ILE A 8 7.05 6.53 -39.85
C ILE A 8 7.64 5.97 -38.57
N ALA A 9 8.83 5.35 -38.63
CA ALA A 9 9.52 4.83 -37.46
C ALA A 9 9.86 5.92 -36.44
N ASN A 10 10.33 7.09 -36.89
CA ASN A 10 10.62 8.22 -36.00
C ASN A 10 9.34 8.79 -35.37
N LEU A 11 8.24 8.82 -36.12
CA LEU A 11 6.96 9.32 -35.64
C LEU A 11 6.36 8.38 -34.59
N MET A 12 6.45 7.06 -34.82
CA MET A 12 6.07 6.05 -33.84
C MET A 12 6.94 6.12 -32.58
N LEU A 13 8.25 6.26 -32.73
CA LEU A 13 9.16 6.38 -31.58
C LEU A 13 8.86 7.63 -30.74
N ALA A 14 8.58 8.76 -31.39
CA ALA A 14 8.19 10.00 -30.71
C ALA A 14 6.84 9.86 -29.99
N ALA A 15 5.85 9.18 -30.61
CA ALA A 15 4.56 8.92 -29.99
C ALA A 15 4.69 8.02 -28.75
N THR A 16 5.50 6.96 -28.83
CA THR A 16 5.75 6.07 -27.69
C THR A 16 6.47 6.79 -26.56
N ALA A 17 7.46 7.64 -26.86
CA ALA A 17 8.16 8.44 -25.86
C ALA A 17 7.24 9.44 -25.15
N ALA A 18 6.34 10.10 -25.89
CA ALA A 18 5.35 11.02 -25.32
C ALA A 18 4.36 10.29 -24.39
N ALA A 19 3.92 9.08 -24.77
CA ALA A 19 3.04 8.26 -23.94
C ALA A 19 3.71 7.79 -22.63
N PHE A 20 5.00 7.45 -22.67
CA PHE A 20 5.75 7.10 -21.46
C PHE A 20 5.95 8.29 -20.50
N LEU A 21 6.17 9.50 -21.03
CA LEU A 21 6.33 10.70 -20.20
C LEU A 21 5.02 11.16 -19.54
N ALA A 22 3.87 10.90 -20.19
CA ALA A 22 2.56 11.20 -19.62
C ALA A 22 2.14 10.23 -18.49
N GLY A 23 2.86 9.13 -18.30
CA GLY A 23 2.60 8.13 -17.25
C GLY A 23 3.20 8.46 -15.87
N CYS A 24 3.94 9.56 -15.72
CA CYS A 24 4.40 10.02 -14.41
C CYS A 24 3.25 10.72 -13.65
N ALA A 25 2.49 9.94 -12.90
CA ALA A 25 1.70 10.30 -11.71
C ALA A 25 1.50 11.82 -11.47
N GLY A 26 0.64 12.44 -12.28
CA GLY A 26 0.25 13.85 -12.16
C GLY A 26 -1.26 14.06 -12.13
N GLY A 27 -2.04 12.98 -12.16
CA GLY A 27 -3.49 13.01 -12.04
C GLY A 27 -3.94 13.46 -10.65
N PRO A 28 -5.17 13.98 -10.51
CA PRO A 28 -5.73 14.38 -9.21
C PRO A 28 -5.71 13.25 -8.17
N GLU A 29 -5.71 11.99 -8.60
CA GLU A 29 -5.55 10.80 -7.76
C GLU A 29 -4.18 10.68 -7.06
N PHE A 30 -3.16 11.44 -7.51
CA PHE A 30 -1.84 11.55 -6.87
C PHE A 30 -1.65 12.86 -6.11
N GLN A 31 -2.65 13.74 -6.12
CA GLN A 31 -2.69 14.89 -5.23
C GLN A 31 -3.11 14.35 -3.86
N GLY A 32 -2.14 13.97 -3.03
CA GLY A 32 -2.39 13.59 -1.65
C GLY A 32 -3.30 14.63 -0.99
N VAL A 33 -4.22 14.17 -0.14
CA VAL A 33 -5.09 15.06 0.64
C VAL A 33 -4.20 16.14 1.28
N PRO A 34 -4.50 17.44 1.12
CA PRO A 34 -3.70 18.48 1.73
C PRO A 34 -3.58 18.15 3.21
N GLN A 35 -2.34 17.92 3.65
CA GLN A 35 -2.07 17.49 5.01
C GLN A 35 -2.62 18.56 5.95
N GLU A 36 -3.66 18.24 6.72
CA GLU A 36 -4.19 19.16 7.71
C GLU A 36 -3.07 19.47 8.72
N GLY A 37 -2.62 20.71 8.72
CA GLY A 37 -1.43 21.15 9.42
C GLY A 37 -1.02 22.55 8.94
N ALA A 38 -0.03 23.16 9.62
CA ALA A 38 0.38 24.54 9.37
C ALA A 38 1.13 24.71 8.03
N ALA A 39 0.42 24.62 6.91
CA ALA A 39 0.93 25.00 5.61
C ALA A 39 0.83 26.53 5.45
N LYS A 40 1.98 27.22 5.49
CA LYS A 40 2.17 28.63 5.10
C LYS A 40 1.30 29.67 5.83
N THR A 41 0.88 29.43 7.07
CA THR A 41 0.14 30.41 7.88
C THR A 41 1.05 31.46 8.55
N GLY A 42 2.38 31.31 8.45
CA GLY A 42 3.34 32.10 9.23
C GLY A 42 3.38 31.72 10.71
N THR A 43 2.55 30.77 11.14
CA THR A 43 2.44 30.30 12.52
C THR A 43 3.06 28.92 12.61
N TYR A 44 4.26 28.84 13.20
CA TYR A 44 4.94 27.57 13.46
C TYR A 44 4.45 26.95 14.77
N PRO A 45 4.39 25.60 14.86
CA PRO A 45 4.20 24.93 16.14
C PRO A 45 5.27 25.41 17.12
N THR A 46 4.85 25.85 18.30
CA THR A 46 5.80 26.27 19.33
C THR A 46 6.40 25.05 20.01
N PHE A 47 7.66 24.72 19.69
CA PHE A 47 8.43 23.67 20.40
C PHE A 47 8.83 24.06 21.84
N GLY A 48 8.60 25.32 22.23
CA GLY A 48 8.81 25.79 23.61
C GLY A 48 7.75 25.30 24.61
N ARG A 49 6.65 24.69 24.14
CA ARG A 49 5.73 23.97 25.03
C ARG A 49 6.32 22.59 25.29
N MET A 50 6.92 22.39 26.46
CA MET A 50 7.29 21.06 26.91
C MET A 50 6.05 20.15 26.84
N PRO A 51 6.16 18.94 26.25
CA PRO A 51 5.08 17.97 26.28
C PRO A 51 4.68 17.71 27.73
N LYS A 52 3.37 17.68 28.02
CA LYS A 52 2.83 17.49 29.37
C LYS A 52 3.22 16.14 30.00
N ALA A 53 3.69 15.21 29.20
CA ALA A 53 4.24 13.94 29.65
C ALA A 53 5.70 13.86 29.21
N ALA A 54 6.61 13.74 30.17
CA ALA A 54 7.86 13.08 29.90
C ALA A 54 7.51 11.67 29.42
N THR A 55 7.99 11.26 28.25
CA THR A 55 7.94 9.86 27.87
C THR A 55 8.63 9.08 28.97
N VAL A 56 7.93 8.12 29.58
CA VAL A 56 8.58 7.20 30.52
C VAL A 56 9.69 6.52 29.72
N GLN A 57 10.92 6.76 30.13
CA GLN A 57 12.07 6.19 29.44
C GLN A 57 12.06 4.69 29.73
N ILE A 58 12.03 3.90 28.66
CA ILE A 58 12.10 2.44 28.73
C ILE A 58 13.36 2.07 29.53
N THR A 59 13.23 1.30 30.60
CA THR A 59 14.38 0.84 31.38
C THR A 59 15.21 -0.18 30.58
N ALA A 60 16.41 -0.49 31.04
CA ALA A 60 17.25 -1.48 30.37
C ALA A 60 16.58 -2.87 30.33
N GLU A 61 15.89 -3.22 31.42
CA GLU A 61 15.16 -4.48 31.60
C GLU A 61 13.93 -4.56 30.68
N GLU A 62 13.17 -3.46 30.59
CA GLU A 62 12.02 -3.37 29.68
C GLU A 62 12.47 -3.49 28.23
N LYS A 63 13.58 -2.85 27.88
CA LYS A 63 14.17 -2.95 26.53
C LYS A 63 14.55 -4.39 26.19
N GLU A 64 15.14 -5.12 27.12
CA GLU A 64 15.53 -6.52 26.91
C GLU A 64 14.30 -7.42 26.71
N GLN A 65 13.26 -7.24 27.52
CA GLN A 65 11.98 -7.95 27.35
C GLN A 65 11.30 -7.66 26.01
N ILE A 66 11.24 -6.39 25.61
CA ILE A 66 10.67 -5.98 24.32
C ILE A 66 11.47 -6.62 23.17
N THR A 67 12.80 -6.55 23.24
CA THR A 67 13.68 -7.09 22.20
C THR A 67 13.52 -8.61 22.08
N SER A 68 13.51 -9.32 23.22
CA SER A 68 13.30 -10.77 23.26
C SER A 68 11.95 -11.17 22.66
N THR A 69 10.89 -10.43 22.97
CA THR A 69 9.55 -10.65 22.41
C THR A 69 9.57 -10.47 20.90
N LEU A 70 10.14 -9.37 20.40
CA LEU A 70 10.25 -9.07 18.98
C LEU A 70 11.08 -10.12 18.21
N ASP A 71 12.16 -10.63 18.80
CA ASP A 71 12.98 -11.68 18.20
C ASP A 71 12.24 -13.02 18.14
N SER A 72 11.47 -13.37 19.19
CA SER A 72 10.62 -14.56 19.18
C SER A 72 9.54 -14.48 18.10
N ASP A 73 8.92 -13.31 17.93
CA ASP A 73 7.92 -13.05 16.92
C ASP A 73 8.51 -13.09 15.52
N ARG A 74 9.68 -12.49 15.32
CA ARG A 74 10.42 -12.58 14.06
C ARG A 74 10.70 -14.02 13.69
N THR A 75 11.15 -14.83 14.64
CA THR A 75 11.45 -16.25 14.42
C THR A 75 10.20 -17.05 14.07
N ARG A 76 9.10 -16.83 14.81
CA ARG A 76 7.79 -17.42 14.54
C ARG A 76 7.27 -17.04 13.15
N LEU A 77 7.38 -15.77 12.75
CA LEU A 77 6.97 -15.29 11.44
C LEU A 77 7.87 -15.76 10.30
N ALA A 78 9.17 -15.94 10.55
CA ALA A 78 10.08 -16.53 9.56
C ALA A 78 9.71 -17.99 9.27
N ALA A 79 9.35 -18.75 10.31
CA ALA A 79 8.87 -20.12 10.17
C ALA A 79 7.56 -20.20 9.38
N THR A 80 6.62 -19.25 9.58
CA THR A 80 5.38 -19.19 8.79
C THR A 80 5.58 -18.68 7.37
N ARG A 81 6.57 -17.82 7.10
CA ARG A 81 6.94 -17.42 5.73
C ARG A 81 7.43 -18.59 4.88
N SER A 82 8.14 -19.54 5.50
CA SER A 82 8.54 -20.79 4.85
C SER A 82 7.34 -21.71 4.57
N ALA A 83 6.31 -21.67 5.42
CA ALA A 83 5.06 -22.44 5.23
C ALA A 83 4.11 -21.77 4.23
N ASN A 84 4.20 -20.44 4.06
CA ASN A 84 3.55 -19.66 3.02
C ASN A 84 4.39 -19.59 1.74
N ALA A 85 5.03 -20.70 1.36
CA ALA A 85 5.60 -20.88 0.04
C ALA A 85 4.46 -20.92 -0.99
N GLY A 86 3.95 -19.74 -1.34
CA GLY A 86 2.97 -19.49 -2.39
C GLY A 86 1.64 -20.23 -2.20
N VAL A 87 0.56 -19.49 -1.95
CA VAL A 87 -0.78 -20.01 -2.26
C VAL A 87 -0.71 -20.60 -3.67
N THR A 88 -0.85 -21.92 -3.78
CA THR A 88 -0.74 -22.56 -5.08
C THR A 88 -1.84 -22.00 -5.98
N PRO A 89 -1.68 -21.98 -7.31
CA PRO A 89 -2.74 -21.51 -8.21
C PRO A 89 -4.10 -22.17 -7.94
N ALA A 90 -4.09 -23.45 -7.51
CA ALA A 90 -5.27 -24.19 -7.10
C ALA A 90 -5.91 -23.66 -5.79
N GLN A 91 -5.10 -23.38 -4.76
CA GLN A 91 -5.59 -22.78 -3.52
C GLN A 91 -6.11 -21.35 -3.75
N ALA A 92 -5.47 -20.58 -4.63
CA ALA A 92 -5.92 -19.24 -4.99
C ALA A 92 -7.24 -19.28 -5.79
N ALA A 93 -7.44 -20.31 -6.63
CA ALA A 93 -8.70 -20.53 -7.32
C ALA A 93 -9.81 -20.95 -6.35
N ALA A 94 -9.52 -21.83 -5.40
CA ALA A 94 -10.45 -22.25 -4.36
C ALA A 94 -10.90 -21.06 -3.48
N LEU A 95 -9.95 -20.21 -3.06
CA LEU A 95 -10.26 -19.02 -2.27
C LEU A 95 -11.14 -18.02 -3.03
N ARG A 96 -10.90 -17.82 -4.33
CA ARG A 96 -11.76 -16.98 -5.18
C ARG A 96 -13.16 -17.55 -5.34
N LYS A 97 -13.29 -18.87 -5.47
CA LYS A 97 -14.59 -19.55 -5.57
C LYS A 97 -15.39 -19.39 -4.29
N GLN A 98 -14.74 -19.56 -3.14
CA GLN A 98 -15.37 -19.35 -1.83
C GLN A 98 -15.84 -17.90 -1.67
N ALA A 99 -15.01 -16.92 -2.01
CA ALA A 99 -15.40 -15.51 -1.93
C ALA A 99 -16.58 -15.17 -2.85
N GLN A 100 -16.67 -15.81 -4.04
CA GLN A 100 -17.82 -15.66 -4.93
C GLN A 100 -19.08 -16.28 -4.35
N GLU A 101 -19.00 -17.48 -3.78
CA GLU A 101 -20.15 -18.15 -3.15
C GLU A 101 -20.69 -17.36 -1.96
N GLU A 102 -19.81 -16.79 -1.12
CA GLU A 102 -20.19 -15.92 0.00
C GLU A 102 -20.83 -14.62 -0.51
N THR A 103 -20.26 -14.01 -1.55
CA THR A 103 -20.84 -12.80 -2.17
C THR A 103 -22.23 -13.09 -2.74
N ASP A 104 -22.40 -14.19 -3.46
CA ASP A 104 -23.68 -14.58 -4.05
C ASP A 104 -24.72 -14.92 -2.97
N ALA A 105 -24.31 -15.54 -1.87
CA ALA A 105 -25.18 -15.80 -0.73
C ALA A 105 -25.67 -14.49 -0.09
N THR A 106 -24.76 -13.55 0.18
CA THR A 106 -25.11 -12.24 0.72
C THR A 106 -26.01 -11.45 -0.24
N LEU A 107 -25.75 -11.50 -1.55
CA LEU A 107 -26.62 -10.85 -2.54
C LEU A 107 -28.03 -11.43 -2.53
N ARG A 108 -28.17 -12.76 -2.39
CA ARG A 108 -29.49 -13.40 -2.26
C ARG A 108 -30.22 -13.01 -0.98
N GLU A 109 -29.52 -12.85 0.14
CA GLU A 109 -30.12 -12.39 1.40
C GLU A 109 -30.65 -10.95 1.26
N ILE A 110 -29.88 -10.06 0.62
CA ILE A 110 -30.28 -8.70 0.31
C ILE A 110 -31.51 -8.69 -0.64
N GLU A 111 -31.47 -9.48 -1.71
CA GLU A 111 -32.59 -9.58 -2.67
C GLU A 111 -33.85 -10.20 -2.07
N ALA A 112 -33.70 -11.10 -1.09
CA ALA A 112 -34.80 -11.68 -0.33
C ALA A 112 -35.39 -10.72 0.74
N GLY A 113 -34.81 -9.53 0.91
CA GLY A 113 -35.27 -8.53 1.86
C GLY A 113 -35.07 -8.93 3.33
N GLN A 114 -34.09 -9.79 3.61
CA GLN A 114 -33.70 -10.12 4.98
C GLN A 114 -32.64 -9.11 5.44
N GLU A 115 -33.10 -7.98 5.98
CA GLU A 115 -32.33 -7.12 6.90
C GLU A 115 -32.72 -7.40 8.35
#